data_AF-A0A1V2I0B1-F1
#
_entry.id   AF-A0A1V2I0B1-F1
#
_cell.length_a   1.000
_cell.length_b   1.000
_cell.length_c   1.000
_cell.angle_alpha   90.00
_cell.angle_beta   90.00
_cell.angle_gamma   90.00
#
_symmetry.space_group_name_H-M   'P 1'
#
loop_
_entity.id
_entity.type
_entity.pdbx_description
1 polymer ?
#
loop_
_entity_poly.entity_id
_entity_poly.type
_entity_poly.pdbx_seq_one_letter_code
_entity_poly.pdbx_strand_id
1 'polypeptide(L)'
;MAPEEERAKAHALVRALFGPSDAAADRSVDVLGAHAAALAWIREAVGSYPTPLPIATRLEQVAADLRAPGDDRDPALTLGHAALDALTAYRAGS
;
A
#
# COMPACT_ATOMS: atom_id res chain seq x y z
N MET A 1 -9.13 -13.64 35.26
CA MET A 1 -9.01 -13.70 33.78
C MET A 1 -8.04 -12.61 33.40
N ALA A 2 -6.97 -12.95 32.69
CA ALA A 2 -5.94 -11.97 32.33
C ALA A 2 -6.46 -11.05 31.20
N PRO A 3 -6.05 -9.77 31.15
CA PRO A 3 -6.49 -8.81 30.11
C PRO A 3 -6.28 -9.31 28.68
N GLU A 4 -5.25 -10.13 28.46
CA GLU A 4 -4.94 -10.74 27.16
C GLU A 4 -5.95 -11.81 26.75
N GLU A 5 -6.47 -12.60 27.70
CA GLU A 5 -7.51 -13.61 27.44
C GLU A 5 -8.84 -12.95 27.05
N GLU A 6 -9.16 -11.83 27.68
CA GLU A 6 -10.37 -11.05 27.39
C GLU A 6 -10.30 -10.41 26.00
N ARG A 7 -9.13 -9.85 25.63
CA ARG A 7 -8.86 -9.33 24.29
C ARG A 7 -8.95 -10.41 23.22
N ALA A 8 -8.40 -11.60 23.47
CA ALA A 8 -8.49 -12.73 22.55
C ALA A 8 -9.94 -13.18 22.33
N LYS A 9 -10.75 -13.25 23.40
CA LYS A 9 -12.19 -13.57 23.32
C LYS A 9 -12.97 -12.52 22.54
N ALA A 10 -12.69 -11.24 22.75
CA ALA A 10 -13.33 -10.16 22.01
C ALA A 10 -13.07 -10.27 20.49
N HIS A 11 -11.82 -10.50 20.08
CA HIS A 11 -11.50 -10.73 18.67
C HIS A 11 -12.15 -11.99 18.10
N ALA A 12 -12.22 -13.08 18.89
CA ALA A 12 -12.90 -14.30 18.46
C ALA A 12 -14.40 -14.07 18.24
N LEU A 13 -15.06 -13.31 19.12
CA LEU A 13 -16.48 -12.96 18.99
C LEU A 13 -16.73 -12.10 17.74
N VAL A 14 -15.89 -11.10 17.47
CA VAL A 14 -15.99 -10.28 16.26
C VAL A 14 -15.87 -11.15 15.00
N ARG A 15 -14.89 -12.06 14.96
CA ARG A 15 -14.73 -13.00 13.83
C ARG A 15 -15.92 -13.95 13.67
N ALA A 16 -16.54 -14.37 14.78
CA ALA A 16 -17.74 -15.21 14.74
C ALA A 16 -18.97 -14.46 14.23
N LEU A 17 -19.10 -13.16 14.55
CA LEU A 17 -20.23 -12.33 14.15
C LEU A 17 -20.14 -11.82 12.71
N PHE A 18 -18.94 -11.46 12.25
CA PHE A 18 -18.74 -10.84 10.94
C PHE A 18 -18.08 -11.77 9.91
N GLY A 19 -17.69 -12.97 10.32
CA GLY A 19 -16.93 -13.90 9.48
C GLY A 19 -15.43 -13.56 9.40
N PRO A 20 -14.66 -14.35 8.64
CA PRO A 20 -13.27 -14.00 8.32
C PRO A 20 -13.22 -12.73 7.47
N SER A 21 -12.12 -11.97 7.58
CA SER A 21 -11.88 -10.83 6.68
C SER A 21 -11.74 -11.32 5.24
N ASP A 22 -12.18 -10.49 4.30
CA ASP A 22 -11.94 -10.73 2.88
C ASP A 22 -10.47 -10.42 2.58
N ALA A 23 -9.70 -11.46 2.25
CA ALA A 23 -8.28 -11.34 1.93
C ALA A 23 -8.02 -10.36 0.77
N ALA A 24 -8.95 -10.23 -0.19
CA ALA A 24 -8.83 -9.26 -1.27
C ALA A 24 -9.02 -7.82 -0.76
N ALA A 25 -9.88 -7.61 0.24
CA ALA A 25 -10.07 -6.32 0.88
C ALA A 25 -8.85 -5.93 1.71
N ASP A 26 -8.34 -6.86 2.54
CA ASP A 26 -7.12 -6.64 3.33
C ASP A 26 -5.94 -6.29 2.41
N ARG A 27 -5.76 -7.06 1.33
CA ARG A 27 -4.74 -6.78 0.31
C ARG A 27 -4.91 -5.39 -0.31
N SER A 28 -6.14 -4.98 -0.60
CA SER A 28 -6.41 -3.65 -1.17
C SER A 28 -6.01 -2.53 -0.22
N VAL A 29 -6.26 -2.69 1.09
CA VAL A 29 -5.87 -1.73 2.13
C VAL A 29 -4.34 -1.64 2.23
N ASP A 30 -3.64 -2.76 2.23
CA ASP A 30 -2.17 -2.78 2.27
C ASP A 30 -1.56 -2.06 1.06
N VAL A 31 -2.08 -2.32 -0.14
CA VAL A 31 -1.62 -1.66 -1.37
C VAL A 31 -1.94 -0.17 -1.35
N LEU A 32 -3.12 0.24 -0.88
CA LEU A 32 -3.47 1.66 -0.75
C LEU A 32 -2.56 2.39 0.24
N GLY A 33 -2.25 1.76 1.39
CA GLY A 33 -1.32 2.29 2.38
C GLY A 33 0.09 2.48 1.81
N ALA A 34 0.62 1.46 1.14
CA ALA A 34 1.92 1.52 0.48
C ALA A 34 1.96 2.57 -0.64
N HIS A 35 0.88 2.70 -1.42
CA HIS A 35 0.80 3.69 -2.50
C HIS A 35 0.82 5.10 -1.91
N ALA A 36 0.00 5.37 -0.89
CA ALA A 36 -0.03 6.67 -0.23
C ALA A 36 1.34 7.05 0.37
N ALA A 37 2.03 6.10 1.00
CA ALA A 37 3.38 6.30 1.53
C ALA A 37 4.39 6.62 0.41
N ALA A 38 4.34 5.91 -0.72
CA ALA A 38 5.20 6.18 -1.87
C ALA A 38 4.97 7.58 -2.45
N LEU A 39 3.71 8.01 -2.61
CA LEU A 39 3.38 9.37 -3.06
C LEU A 39 3.84 10.45 -2.07
N ALA A 40 3.68 10.21 -0.77
CA ALA A 40 4.15 11.13 0.27
C ALA A 40 5.67 11.30 0.21
N TRP A 41 6.41 10.20 0.09
CA TRP A 41 7.87 10.23 -0.06
C TRP A 41 8.30 10.97 -1.33
N ILE A 42 7.64 10.73 -2.48
CA ILE A 42 7.93 11.46 -3.71
C ILE A 42 7.69 12.97 -3.55
N ARG A 43 6.59 13.35 -2.90
CA ARG A 43 6.29 14.76 -2.64
C ARG A 43 7.40 15.41 -1.81
N GLU A 44 7.92 14.72 -0.80
CA GLU A 44 9.07 15.19 0.00
C GLU A 44 10.35 15.28 -0.84
N ALA A 45 10.59 14.31 -1.74
CA ALA A 45 11.81 14.24 -2.55
C ALA A 45 11.85 15.23 -3.74
N VAL A 46 10.69 15.57 -4.32
CA VAL A 46 10.56 16.49 -5.47
C VAL A 46 10.18 17.90 -5.01
N GLY A 47 9.51 18.04 -3.88
CA GLY A 47 9.03 19.32 -3.35
C GLY A 47 7.85 19.92 -4.13
N SER A 48 7.21 19.15 -5.02
CA SER A 48 6.09 19.60 -5.84
C SER A 48 4.77 18.93 -5.45
N TYR A 49 3.67 19.71 -5.51
CA TYR A 49 2.31 19.19 -5.44
C TYR A 49 1.46 19.79 -6.58
N PRO A 50 0.72 18.97 -7.35
CA PRO A 50 0.66 17.50 -7.26
C PRO A 50 1.98 16.81 -7.66
N THR A 51 2.10 15.52 -7.33
CA THR A 51 3.20 14.66 -7.81
C THR A 51 3.29 14.72 -9.33
N PRO A 52 4.49 14.80 -9.95
CA PRO A 52 4.63 14.83 -11.39
C PRO A 52 3.89 13.67 -12.07
N LEU A 53 3.12 13.98 -13.11
CA LEU A 53 2.22 13.03 -13.77
C LEU A 53 2.88 11.69 -14.16
N PRO A 54 4.10 11.66 -14.75
CA PRO A 54 4.74 10.39 -15.11
C PRO A 54 4.98 9.47 -13.91
N ILE A 55 5.34 10.04 -12.75
CA ILE A 55 5.57 9.28 -11.52
C ILE A 55 4.24 8.77 -10.96
N ALA A 56 3.23 9.64 -10.89
CA ALA A 56 1.90 9.28 -10.38
C ALA A 56 1.25 8.16 -11.21
N THR A 57 1.31 8.25 -12.54
CA THR A 57 0.80 7.19 -13.45
C THR A 57 1.53 5.88 -13.24
N ARG A 58 2.86 5.89 -13.06
CA ARG A 58 3.63 4.66 -12.83
C ARG A 58 3.25 4.00 -11.51
N LEU A 59 3.10 4.77 -10.43
CA LEU A 59 2.71 4.23 -9.12
C LEU A 59 1.28 3.66 -9.13
N GLU A 60 0.34 4.28 -9.85
CA GLU A 60 -1.01 3.74 -9.99
C GLU A 60 -1.04 2.42 -10.76
N GLN A 61 -0.26 2.30 -11.85
CA GLN A 61 -0.15 1.04 -12.58
C GLN A 61 0.38 -0.09 -11.68
N VAL A 62 1.47 0.17 -10.95
CA VAL A 62 2.05 -0.83 -10.04
C VAL A 62 1.08 -1.21 -8.92
N ALA A 63 0.35 -0.23 -8.35
CA ALA A 63 -0.66 -0.50 -7.35
C ALA A 63 -1.86 -1.30 -7.90
N ALA A 64 -2.29 -1.03 -9.13
CA ALA A 64 -3.34 -1.81 -9.78
C ALA A 64 -2.90 -3.27 -9.96
N ASP A 65 -1.66 -3.51 -10.39
CA ASP A 65 -1.11 -4.86 -10.55
C ASP A 65 -1.05 -5.60 -9.20
N LEU A 66 -0.62 -4.92 -8.13
CA LEU A 66 -0.50 -5.51 -6.79
C LEU A 66 -1.85 -5.89 -6.15
N ARG A 67 -2.96 -5.27 -6.59
CA ARG A 67 -4.33 -5.62 -6.16
C ARG A 67 -4.87 -6.86 -6.88
N ALA A 68 -4.20 -7.34 -7.94
CA ALA A 68 -4.64 -8.52 -8.67
C ALA A 68 -4.66 -9.77 -7.76
N PRO A 69 -5.67 -10.64 -7.89
CA PRO A 69 -5.72 -11.89 -7.13
C PRO A 69 -4.47 -12.75 -7.40
N GLY A 70 -3.85 -13.26 -6.34
CA GLY A 70 -2.67 -14.13 -6.42
C GLY A 70 -1.34 -13.39 -6.56
N ASP A 71 -1.32 -12.07 -6.42
CA ASP A 71 -0.08 -11.31 -6.32
C ASP A 71 0.47 -11.33 -4.88
N ASP A 72 1.54 -12.10 -4.68
CA ASP A 72 2.17 -12.29 -3.36
C ASP A 72 3.30 -11.30 -3.06
N ARG A 73 3.53 -10.30 -3.93
CA ARG A 73 4.61 -9.32 -3.72
C ARG A 73 4.30 -8.44 -2.52
N ASP A 74 5.31 -8.05 -1.77
CA ASP A 74 5.20 -7.05 -0.71
C ASP A 74 4.86 -5.68 -1.34
N PRO A 75 3.71 -5.05 -1.01
CA PRO A 75 3.32 -3.77 -1.59
C PRO A 75 4.26 -2.63 -1.23
N ALA A 76 4.74 -2.58 0.01
CA ALA A 76 5.60 -1.52 0.49
C ALA A 76 6.96 -1.55 -0.22
N LEU A 77 7.57 -2.74 -0.33
CA LEU A 77 8.82 -2.89 -1.06
C LEU A 77 8.64 -2.62 -2.56
N THR A 78 7.55 -3.11 -3.15
CA THR A 78 7.34 -2.98 -4.60
C THR A 78 7.05 -1.53 -5.00
N LEU A 79 6.19 -0.83 -4.27
CA LEU A 79 5.89 0.58 -4.54
C LEU A 79 7.06 1.50 -4.15
N GLY A 80 7.84 1.14 -3.13
CA GLY A 80 9.08 1.85 -2.78
C GLY A 80 10.11 1.81 -3.91
N HIS A 81 10.36 0.63 -4.49
CA HIS A 81 11.25 0.51 -5.66
C HIS A 81 10.69 1.26 -6.87
N ALA A 82 9.40 1.09 -7.17
CA ALA A 82 8.77 1.80 -8.28
C ALA A 82 8.86 3.33 -8.14
N ALA A 83 8.74 3.85 -6.92
CA ALA A 83 8.90 5.28 -6.63
C ALA A 83 10.34 5.74 -6.90
N LEU A 84 11.34 4.99 -6.42
CA LEU A 84 12.75 5.31 -6.64
C LEU A 84 13.11 5.31 -8.14
N ASP A 85 12.66 4.29 -8.86
CA ASP A 85 12.90 4.15 -10.30
C ASP A 85 12.24 5.30 -11.07
N ALA A 86 10.97 5.59 -10.77
CA ALA A 86 10.24 6.67 -11.43
C ALA A 86 10.84 8.05 -11.14
N LEU A 87 11.30 8.30 -9.91
CA LEU A 87 11.99 9.53 -9.54
C LEU A 87 13.33 9.68 -10.29
N THR A 88 14.09 8.59 -10.38
CA THR A 88 15.37 8.56 -11.09
C THR A 88 15.17 8.85 -12.57
N ALA A 89 14.18 8.21 -13.20
CA ALA A 89 13.82 8.45 -14.60
C ALA A 89 13.34 9.89 -14.82
N TYR A 90 12.50 10.43 -13.93
CA TYR A 90 12.02 11.81 -14.00
C TYR A 90 13.18 12.80 -13.95
N ARG A 91 14.13 12.62 -13.01
CA ARG A 91 15.30 13.50 -12.89
C ARG A 91 16.30 13.38 -14.05
N ALA A 92 16.40 12.23 -14.69
CA ALA A 92 17.28 12.07 -15.86
C ALA A 92 16.71 12.72 -17.13
N GLY A 93 15.39 12.90 -17.21
CA GLY A 93 14.70 13.56 -18.32
C GLY A 93 14.31 15.03 -18.06
N SER A 94 14.65 15.58 -16.90
CA SER A 94 14.42 16.99 -16.51
C SER A 94 15.69 17.80 -16.68
#